data_AF-A0AAN7UZI8-F1
#
_entry.id   AF-A0AAN7UZI8-F1
#
_cell.length_a   1.000
_cell.length_b   1.000
_cell.length_c   1.000
_cell.angle_alpha   90.00
_cell.angle_beta   90.00
_cell.angle_gamma   90.00
#
_symmetry.space_group_name_H-M   'P 1'
#
loop_
_entity.id
_entity.type
_entity.pdbx_description
1 polymer ?
#
loop_
_entity_poly.entity_id
_entity_poly.type
_entity_poly.pdbx_seq_one_letter_code
_entity_poly.pdbx_strand_id
1 'polypeptide(L)'
;MTAFKIRDDYKADVIIHCGDLTDQSRLYEYCNTLRLLKELNAPLTLVIAGNHDFTLDTPAFERNLLDATDVLDPELVRKEYGDIGEARRLFDNTREITFLDEGTRKINLQNGDRHEELWIALVKEELDAQIFSRLLQELDLGSIVSVIFMKDGA
;
A
#
# COMPACT_ATOMS: atom_id res chain seq x y z
N MET A 1 16.06 -12.58 11.52
CA MET A 1 15.00 -11.56 11.42
C MET A 1 14.12 -11.73 12.64
N THR A 2 14.19 -10.81 13.61
CA THR A 2 13.42 -10.91 14.85
C THR A 2 12.02 -10.37 14.55
N ALA A 3 11.01 -11.25 14.51
CA ALA A 3 9.63 -10.82 14.35
C ALA A 3 9.27 -9.92 15.56
N PHE A 4 8.92 -8.66 15.28
CA PHE A 4 8.41 -7.75 16.29
C PHE A 4 7.06 -8.31 16.74
N LYS A 5 7.02 -9.00 17.89
CA LYS A 5 5.78 -9.51 18.45
C LYS A 5 5.08 -8.34 19.15
N ILE A 6 4.05 -7.78 18.51
CA ILE A 6 3.10 -6.88 19.17
C ILE A 6 2.50 -7.68 20.34
N ARG A 7 2.46 -7.10 21.54
CA ARG A 7 1.92 -7.79 22.72
C ARG A 7 0.45 -8.13 22.46
N ASP A 8 0.01 -9.30 22.92
CA ASP A 8 -1.33 -9.82 22.66
C ASP A 8 -2.45 -8.92 23.27
N ASP A 9 -2.11 -7.97 24.16
CA ASP A 9 -3.01 -6.97 24.76
C ASP A 9 -3.07 -5.64 24.00
N TYR A 10 -2.25 -5.45 22.96
CA TYR A 10 -2.22 -4.22 22.19
C TYR A 10 -3.10 -4.35 20.93
N LYS A 11 -4.18 -3.58 20.88
CA LYS A 11 -4.96 -3.40 19.65
C LYS A 11 -4.48 -2.13 18.94
N ALA A 12 -4.18 -2.26 17.65
CA ALA A 12 -3.91 -1.10 16.82
C ALA A 12 -5.25 -0.48 16.38
N ASP A 13 -5.35 0.84 16.45
CA ASP A 13 -6.48 1.59 15.88
C ASP A 13 -6.31 1.79 14.38
N VAL A 14 -5.07 1.96 13.94
CA VAL A 14 -4.68 2.17 12.54
C VAL A 14 -3.45 1.33 12.19
N ILE A 15 -3.51 0.66 11.05
CA ILE A 15 -2.37 -0.02 10.41
C ILE A 15 -2.10 0.67 9.09
N ILE A 16 -0.82 0.95 8.81
CA ILE A 16 -0.39 1.47 7.52
C ILE A 16 0.79 0.63 7.03
N HIS A 17 0.63 -0.05 5.90
CA HIS A 17 1.71 -0.79 5.23
C HIS A 17 2.21 0.02 4.04
N CYS A 18 3.49 0.38 4.07
CA CYS A 18 4.07 1.45 3.25
C CYS A 18 4.88 0.89 2.06
N GLY A 19 4.27 0.05 1.24
CA GLY A 19 4.94 -0.57 0.09
C GLY A 19 5.45 -1.99 0.39
N ASP A 20 6.03 -2.61 -0.64
CA ASP A 20 6.61 -3.95 -0.65
C ASP A 20 5.75 -4.99 0.05
N LEU A 21 4.51 -5.06 -0.42
CA LEU A 21 3.54 -6.07 0.01
C LEU A 21 3.95 -7.48 -0.42
N THR A 22 4.91 -7.58 -1.34
CA THR A 22 5.45 -8.80 -1.93
C THR A 22 6.95 -8.66 -2.18
N ASP A 23 7.66 -9.78 -2.32
CA ASP A 23 9.06 -9.77 -2.76
C ASP A 23 9.14 -9.75 -4.30
N GLN A 24 8.19 -10.39 -4.98
CA GLN A 24 8.23 -10.62 -6.42
C GLN A 24 6.91 -10.33 -7.15
N SER A 25 5.97 -9.61 -6.53
CA SER A 25 4.66 -9.29 -7.12
C SER A 25 3.78 -10.49 -7.47
N ARG A 26 4.01 -11.65 -6.87
CA ARG A 26 3.21 -12.85 -7.17
C ARG A 26 1.87 -12.79 -6.47
N LEU A 27 0.84 -13.35 -7.12
CA LEU A 27 -0.53 -13.25 -6.64
C LEU A 27 -0.71 -13.87 -5.24
N TYR A 28 -0.02 -14.99 -4.97
CA TYR A 28 -0.09 -15.66 -3.67
C TYR A 28 0.54 -14.84 -2.54
N GLU A 29 1.54 -13.99 -2.84
CA GLU A 29 2.20 -13.15 -1.84
C GLU A 29 1.23 -12.07 -1.35
N TYR A 30 0.48 -11.44 -2.27
CA TYR A 30 -0.59 -10.53 -1.88
C TYR A 30 -1.63 -11.20 -0.99
N CYS A 31 -2.06 -12.42 -1.32
CA CYS A 31 -2.99 -13.18 -0.48
C CYS A 31 -2.43 -13.41 0.93
N ASN A 32 -1.13 -13.70 1.06
CA ASN A 32 -0.48 -13.87 2.35
C ASN A 32 -0.42 -12.55 3.13
N THR A 33 -0.04 -11.45 2.49
CA THR A 33 0.02 -10.12 3.11
C THR A 33 -1.36 -9.65 3.55
N LEU A 34 -2.39 -9.81 2.71
CA LEU A 34 -3.79 -9.54 3.07
C LEU A 34 -4.23 -10.37 4.28
N ARG A 35 -3.85 -11.65 4.35
CA ARG A 35 -4.16 -12.51 5.50
C ARG A 35 -3.53 -11.98 6.79
N LEU A 36 -2.24 -11.66 6.75
CA LEU A 36 -1.51 -11.12 7.91
C LEU A 36 -2.10 -9.80 8.39
N LEU A 37 -2.43 -8.89 7.47
CA LEU A 37 -3.04 -7.61 7.79
C LEU A 37 -4.43 -7.78 8.45
N LYS A 38 -5.23 -8.73 7.98
CA LYS A 38 -6.53 -9.06 8.60
C LYS A 38 -6.37 -9.62 10.02
N GLU A 39 -5.34 -10.43 10.26
CA GLU A 39 -5.06 -11.01 11.58
C GLU A 39 -4.72 -9.96 12.64
N LEU A 40 -4.19 -8.79 12.22
CA LEU A 40 -3.92 -7.67 13.13
C LEU A 40 -5.19 -6.95 13.63
N ASN A 41 -6.33 -7.12 12.93
CA ASN A 41 -7.67 -6.72 13.38
C ASN A 41 -7.79 -5.26 13.82
N ALA A 42 -7.19 -4.34 13.07
CA ALA A 42 -7.35 -2.90 13.31
C ALA A 42 -8.62 -2.37 12.61
N PRO A 43 -9.34 -1.41 13.22
CA PRO A 43 -10.49 -0.73 12.61
C PRO A 43 -10.18 -0.08 11.25
N LEU A 44 -8.96 0.43 11.07
CA LEU A 44 -8.50 1.02 9.83
C LEU A 44 -7.19 0.37 9.39
N THR A 45 -7.19 -0.26 8.21
CA THR A 45 -5.99 -0.80 7.59
C THR A 45 -5.78 -0.18 6.22
N LEU A 46 -4.63 0.45 6.04
CA LEU A 46 -4.23 1.15 4.83
C LEU A 46 -3.01 0.48 4.24
N VAL A 47 -3.00 0.31 2.93
CA VAL A 47 -1.87 -0.28 2.21
C VAL A 47 -1.57 0.52 0.96
N ILE A 48 -0.32 0.56 0.58
CA ILE A 48 0.15 1.13 -0.68
C ILE A 48 1.16 0.17 -1.31
N ALA A 49 1.20 0.15 -2.65
CA ALA A 49 2.16 -0.64 -3.42
C ALA A 49 3.57 -0.01 -3.36
N GLY A 50 4.58 -0.86 -3.19
CA GLY A 50 5.99 -0.49 -3.35
C GLY A 50 6.52 -0.83 -4.73
N ASN A 51 7.84 -0.73 -4.91
CA ASN A 51 8.52 -1.02 -6.17
C ASN A 51 8.48 -2.52 -6.50
N HIS A 52 8.43 -3.39 -5.49
CA HIS A 52 8.28 -4.83 -5.68
C HIS A 52 6.86 -5.26 -6.07
N ASP A 53 5.88 -4.35 -6.02
CA ASP A 53 4.47 -4.64 -6.23
C ASP A 53 3.94 -4.28 -7.64
N PHE A 54 4.77 -4.45 -8.67
CA PHE A 54 4.50 -3.94 -10.02
C PHE A 54 3.18 -4.44 -10.67
N THR A 55 2.66 -5.61 -10.29
CA THR A 55 1.36 -6.11 -10.81
C THR A 55 0.14 -5.34 -10.28
N LEU A 56 0.32 -4.52 -9.22
CA LEU A 56 -0.71 -3.58 -8.74
C LEU A 56 -0.83 -2.33 -9.62
N ASP A 57 0.20 -2.02 -10.41
CA ASP A 57 0.14 -1.02 -11.48
C ASP A 57 -0.15 -1.72 -12.81
N THR A 58 -1.45 -1.78 -13.15
CA THR A 58 -1.92 -2.50 -14.34
C THR A 58 -1.24 -2.01 -15.64
N PRO A 59 -1.15 -0.69 -15.91
CA PRO A 59 -0.39 -0.18 -17.05
C PRO A 59 1.10 -0.56 -17.05
N ALA A 60 1.77 -0.57 -15.89
CA ALA A 60 3.17 -1.01 -15.82
C ALA A 60 3.31 -2.51 -16.09
N PHE A 61 2.42 -3.33 -15.53
CA PHE A 61 2.43 -4.77 -15.75
C PHE A 61 2.17 -5.14 -17.21
N GLU A 62 1.20 -4.52 -17.87
CA GLU A 62 0.93 -4.71 -19.31
C GLU A 62 2.17 -4.40 -20.16
N ARG A 63 2.89 -3.31 -19.84
CA ARG A 63 4.14 -2.95 -20.53
C ARG A 63 5.23 -4.01 -20.32
N ASN A 64 5.44 -4.45 -19.09
CA ASN A 64 6.42 -5.50 -18.77
C ASN A 64 6.11 -6.82 -19.50
N LEU A 65 4.83 -7.18 -19.64
CA LEU A 65 4.43 -8.35 -20.40
C LEU A 65 4.72 -8.20 -21.89
N LEU A 66 4.38 -7.05 -22.48
CA LEU A 66 4.67 -6.75 -23.89
C LEU A 66 6.16 -6.87 -24.19
N ASP A 67 7.02 -6.31 -23.33
CA ASP A 67 8.47 -6.34 -23.50
C ASP A 67 9.07 -7.75 -23.35
N ALA A 68 8.40 -8.63 -22.60
CA ALA A 68 8.87 -10.00 -22.32
C ALA A 68 8.14 -11.09 -23.14
N THR A 69 7.25 -10.70 -24.06
CA THR A 69 6.32 -11.62 -24.76
C THR A 69 7.02 -12.79 -25.45
N ASP A 70 8.20 -12.58 -26.02
CA ASP A 70 8.93 -13.62 -26.77
C ASP A 70 9.68 -14.62 -25.87
N VAL A 71 9.77 -14.34 -24.56
CA VAL A 71 10.60 -15.10 -23.60
C VAL A 71 9.76 -15.88 -22.60
N LEU A 72 8.52 -15.45 -22.33
CA LEU A 72 7.70 -15.98 -21.25
C LEU A 72 6.56 -16.86 -21.77
N ASP A 73 6.30 -17.97 -21.06
CA ASP A 73 5.10 -18.78 -21.24
C ASP A 73 3.89 -18.05 -20.62
N PRO A 74 2.87 -17.65 -21.41
CA PRO A 74 1.70 -16.94 -20.91
C PRO A 74 0.93 -17.69 -19.82
N GLU A 75 0.89 -19.03 -19.86
CA GLU A 75 0.22 -19.81 -18.83
C GLU A 75 0.96 -19.77 -17.50
N LEU A 76 2.31 -19.81 -17.55
CA LEU A 76 3.15 -19.71 -16.36
C LEU A 76 3.05 -18.30 -15.74
N VAL A 77 3.05 -17.26 -16.58
CA VAL A 77 2.85 -15.88 -16.12
C VAL A 77 1.51 -15.74 -15.40
N ARG A 78 0.41 -16.17 -16.03
CA ARG A 78 -0.92 -16.09 -15.41
C ARG A 78 -0.98 -16.88 -14.10
N LYS A 79 -0.29 -18.02 -14.01
CA LYS A 79 -0.24 -18.83 -12.79
C LYS A 79 0.48 -18.12 -11.64
N GLU A 80 1.60 -17.44 -11.92
CA GLU A 80 2.40 -16.77 -10.89
C GLU A 80 1.85 -15.39 -10.50
N TYR A 81 1.41 -14.60 -11.48
CA TYR A 81 1.05 -13.19 -11.33
C TYR A 81 -0.46 -12.93 -11.41
N GLY A 82 -1.26 -13.90 -11.85
CA GLY A 82 -2.68 -13.73 -12.12
C GLY A 82 -2.96 -13.09 -13.48
N ASP A 83 -4.24 -12.86 -13.74
CA ASP A 83 -4.70 -12.06 -14.88
C ASP A 83 -4.39 -10.57 -14.68
N ILE A 84 -4.35 -9.82 -15.78
CA ILE A 84 -4.14 -8.37 -15.73
C ILE A 84 -5.20 -7.72 -14.80
N GLY A 85 -4.70 -6.93 -13.84
CA GLY A 85 -5.50 -6.26 -12.82
C GLY A 85 -6.06 -7.19 -11.73
N GLU A 86 -5.75 -8.49 -11.73
CA GLU A 86 -6.23 -9.42 -10.70
C GLU A 86 -5.70 -9.06 -9.32
N ALA A 87 -4.40 -8.75 -9.23
CA ALA A 87 -3.79 -8.27 -8.00
C ALA A 87 -4.56 -7.06 -7.45
N ARG A 88 -4.87 -6.04 -8.28
CA ARG A 88 -5.66 -4.88 -7.85
C ARG A 88 -7.06 -5.27 -7.38
N ARG A 89 -7.74 -6.16 -8.12
CA ARG A 89 -9.07 -6.67 -7.73
C ARG A 89 -9.06 -7.40 -6.39
N LEU A 90 -7.96 -8.06 -5.99
CA LEU A 90 -7.86 -8.67 -4.66
C LEU A 90 -8.00 -7.64 -3.54
N PHE A 91 -7.36 -6.47 -3.70
CA PHE A 91 -7.47 -5.38 -2.74
C PHE A 91 -8.84 -4.71 -2.79
N ASP A 92 -9.35 -4.39 -3.98
CA ASP A 92 -10.66 -3.74 -4.14
C ASP A 92 -11.81 -4.59 -3.55
N ASN A 93 -11.67 -5.93 -3.58
CA ASN A 93 -12.63 -6.87 -3.00
C ASN A 93 -12.44 -7.12 -1.50
N THR A 94 -11.37 -6.60 -0.89
CA THR A 94 -11.08 -6.75 0.54
C THR A 94 -11.56 -5.52 1.31
N ARG A 95 -12.80 -5.56 1.82
CA ARG A 95 -13.43 -4.40 2.46
C ARG A 95 -12.74 -3.90 3.73
N GLU A 96 -12.01 -4.78 4.41
CA GLU A 96 -11.28 -4.45 5.64
C GLU A 96 -9.98 -3.68 5.39
N ILE A 97 -9.48 -3.66 4.15
CA ILE A 97 -8.19 -3.09 3.78
C ILE A 97 -8.41 -2.07 2.66
N THR A 98 -8.01 -0.83 2.92
CA THR A 98 -8.08 0.23 1.91
C THR A 98 -6.73 0.32 1.18
N PHE A 99 -6.74 -0.01 -0.11
CA PHE A 99 -5.59 0.24 -0.98
C PHE A 99 -5.55 1.72 -1.40
N LEU A 100 -4.38 2.32 -1.29
CA LEU A 100 -4.15 3.73 -1.57
C LEU A 100 -3.28 3.89 -2.81
N ASP A 101 -3.83 4.56 -3.81
CA ASP A 101 -3.06 5.16 -4.88
C ASP A 101 -2.26 6.38 -4.37
N GLU A 102 -1.21 6.74 -5.10
CA GLU A 102 -0.39 7.92 -4.84
C GLU A 102 -1.21 9.21 -4.79
N GLY A 103 -0.74 10.17 -3.98
CA GLY A 103 -1.36 11.47 -3.77
C GLY A 103 -1.72 11.74 -2.31
N THR A 104 -2.45 12.84 -2.09
CA THR A 104 -2.92 13.23 -0.76
C THR A 104 -4.30 12.66 -0.50
N ARG A 105 -4.47 11.97 0.63
CA ARG A 105 -5.78 11.53 1.13
C ARG A 105 -6.03 12.04 2.54
N LYS A 106 -7.26 12.48 2.75
CA LYS A 106 -7.83 12.78 4.06
C LYS A 106 -8.59 11.57 4.55
N ILE A 107 -8.30 11.12 5.77
CA ILE A 107 -8.97 10.00 6.42
C ILE A 107 -9.53 10.48 7.74
N ASN A 108 -10.81 10.18 7.98
CA ASN A 108 -11.47 10.46 9.24
C ASN A 108 -11.21 9.28 10.18
N LEU A 109 -10.53 9.55 11.29
CA LEU A 109 -10.33 8.59 12.36
C LEU A 109 -11.44 8.74 13.39
N GLN A 110 -11.98 7.61 13.84
CA GLN A 110 -12.96 7.58 14.92
C GLN A 110 -12.23 7.35 16.24
N ASN A 111 -12.23 8.35 17.12
CA ASN A 111 -11.67 8.28 18.47
C ASN A 111 -12.78 8.45 19.51
N GLY A 112 -13.57 7.40 19.75
CA GLY A 112 -14.80 7.49 20.54
C GLY A 112 -15.83 8.41 19.86
N ASP A 113 -16.26 9.45 20.56
CA ASP A 113 -17.18 10.49 20.04
C ASP A 113 -16.44 11.66 19.35
N ARG A 114 -15.10 11.63 19.32
CA ARG A 114 -14.27 12.65 18.65
C ARG A 114 -13.90 12.20 17.25
N HIS A 115 -14.03 13.11 16.30
CA HIS A 115 -13.49 12.97 14.96
C HIS A 115 -12.10 13.58 14.92
N GLU A 116 -11.11 12.78 14.57
CA GLU A 116 -9.76 13.26 14.30
C GLU A 116 -9.47 13.11 12.81
N GLU A 117 -8.73 14.07 12.25
CA GLU A 117 -8.37 14.06 10.83
C GLU A 117 -6.92 13.60 10.70
N LEU A 118 -6.71 12.49 9.98
CA LEU A 118 -5.39 12.05 9.56
C LEU A 118 -5.19 12.42 8.10
N TRP A 119 -4.23 13.29 7.87
CA TRP A 119 -3.76 13.61 6.51
C TRP A 119 -2.59 12.71 6.18
N ILE A 120 -2.73 11.96 5.08
CA ILE A 120 -1.67 11.11 4.54
C ILE A 120 -1.31 11.64 3.15
N ALA A 121 -0.07 12.05 3.00
CA ALA A 121 0.53 12.31 1.70
C ALA A 121 1.39 11.10 1.32
N LEU A 122 1.04 10.46 0.20
CA LEU A 122 1.75 9.30 -0.35
C LEU A 122 2.44 9.71 -1.64
N VAL A 123 3.75 9.53 -1.69
CA VAL A 123 4.55 9.92 -2.85
C VAL A 123 5.59 8.83 -3.12
N LYS A 124 5.60 8.25 -4.33
CA LYS A 124 6.75 7.48 -4.82
C LYS A 124 7.86 8.47 -5.21
N GLU A 125 9.13 8.10 -5.06
CA GLU A 125 10.27 9.03 -5.17
C GLU A 125 10.23 9.95 -6.40
N GLU A 126 9.96 11.24 -6.16
CA GLU A 126 10.88 12.39 -6.30
C GLU A 126 10.11 13.61 -5.73
N LEU A 127 10.14 13.80 -4.41
CA LEU A 127 9.72 15.07 -3.83
C LEU A 127 10.91 16.02 -3.90
N ASP A 128 10.87 16.97 -4.84
CA ASP A 128 11.65 18.20 -4.68
C ASP A 128 11.32 18.76 -3.28
N ALA A 129 12.33 19.18 -2.54
CA ALA A 129 12.16 19.83 -1.24
C ALA A 129 11.13 20.99 -1.29
N GLN A 130 10.93 21.59 -2.47
CA GLN A 130 9.87 22.57 -2.74
C GLN A 130 8.45 22.00 -2.67
N ILE A 131 8.21 20.80 -3.22
CA ILE A 131 6.90 20.12 -3.15
C ILE A 131 6.63 19.70 -1.70
N PHE A 132 7.65 19.21 -0.98
CA PHE A 132 7.52 18.89 0.44
C PHE A 132 7.19 20.13 1.28
N SER A 133 7.87 21.25 1.01
CA SER A 133 7.59 22.53 1.68
C SER A 133 6.18 23.04 1.39
N ARG A 134 5.67 22.86 0.17
CA ARG A 134 4.30 23.24 -0.21
C ARG A 134 3.25 22.36 0.45
N LEU A 135 3.45 21.04 0.48
CA LEU A 135 2.57 20.10 1.20
C LEU A 135 2.47 20.49 2.68
N LEU A 136 3.60 20.80 3.33
CA LEU A 136 3.60 21.26 4.72
C LEU A 136 2.91 22.62 4.94
N GLN A 137 2.85 23.49 3.92
CA GLN A 137 2.15 24.78 3.98
C GLN A 137 0.64 24.66 3.74
N GLU A 138 0.20 23.68 2.96
CA GLU A 138 -1.22 23.40 2.70
C GLU A 138 -1.89 22.60 3.83
N LEU A 139 -1.10 21.94 4.66
CA LEU A 139 -1.58 21.16 5.81
C LEU A 139 -1.78 22.09 7.02
N ASP A 140 -3.03 22.23 7.46
CA ASP A 140 -3.35 22.94 8.70
C ASP A 140 -2.80 22.14 9.90
N LEU A 141 -1.72 22.66 10.52
CA LEU A 141 -0.92 22.01 11.57
C LEU A 141 -1.68 21.71 12.87
N GLY A 142 -2.98 22.03 12.94
CA GLY A 142 -3.89 21.63 14.04
C GLY A 142 -4.37 20.18 14.00
N SER A 143 -4.10 19.43 12.91
CA SER A 143 -4.46 18.01 12.75
C SER A 143 -3.24 17.09 12.83
N ILE A 144 -3.42 15.81 13.18
CA ILE A 144 -2.32 14.82 13.15
C ILE A 144 -1.95 14.59 11.68
N VAL A 145 -0.81 15.14 11.27
CA VAL A 145 -0.23 14.93 9.95
C VAL A 145 0.78 13.80 10.05
N SER A 146 0.52 12.68 9.37
CA SER A 146 1.54 11.64 9.17
C SER A 146 1.98 11.67 7.71
N VAL A 147 3.18 12.20 7.46
CA VAL A 147 3.83 12.06 6.14
C VAL A 147 4.57 10.74 6.13
N ILE A 148 4.18 9.84 5.23
CA ILE A 148 4.80 8.53 5.09
C ILE A 148 5.67 8.56 3.84
N PHE A 149 6.98 8.54 4.04
CA PHE A 149 7.94 8.38 2.97
C PHE A 149 8.16 6.90 2.71
N MET A 150 7.83 6.45 1.50
CA MET A 150 8.26 5.15 1.01
C MET A 150 9.67 5.34 0.46
N LYS A 151 10.64 4.63 1.03
CA LYS A 151 12.03 4.63 0.56
C LYS A 151 12.17 3.47 -0.41
N ASP A 152 12.60 3.74 -1.63
CA ASP A 152 12.99 2.68 -2.55
C ASP A 152 14.23 1.97 -1.99
N GLY A 153 14.11 0.65 -1.82
CA GLY A 153 15.26 -0.20 -1.51
C GLY A 153 16.14 -0.31 -2.74
N ALA A 154 17.28 0.40 -2.73
CA ALA A 154 18.42 0.10 -3.60
C ALA A 154 19.19 -1.13 -3.09
#